data_AF-A0A9J7DC66-F1
#
_entry.id   AF-A0A9J7DC66-F1
#
_cell.length_a   1.000
_cell.length_b   1.000
_cell.length_c   1.000
_cell.angle_alpha   90.00
_cell.angle_beta   90.00
_cell.angle_gamma   90.00
#
_symmetry.space_group_name_H-M   'P 1'
#
loop_
_entity.id
_entity.type
_entity.pdbx_description
1 polymer ?
#
loop_
_entity_poly.entity_id
_entity_poly.type
_entity_poly.pdbx_seq_one_letter_code
_entity_poly.pdbx_strand_id
1 'polypeptide(L)'
;MDVYLKALNEADDEANTVQEAASNLQHKFQELIADDKEMHDKACKAFVSWTKFYTTFPKELKPIFNVKNAHMGHFAKSFGLKEQPTSFVKKHTMPKPALPTNRLTYTERDPEKIKLERKARKHRFGTTVTGAVRNLNRPEPNRLAKMIPTSRVLTISEFDSGLPSSKKRKH
;
A
#
# COMPACT_ATOMS: atom_id res chain seq x y z
N MET A 1 3.01 -3.34 29.55
CA MET A 1 4.39 -3.57 29.08
C MET A 1 4.93 -4.85 29.68
N ASP A 2 4.85 -5.00 31.00
CA ASP A 2 5.45 -6.12 31.74
C ASP A 2 5.00 -7.52 31.30
N VAL A 3 3.73 -7.68 30.90
CA VAL A 3 3.21 -8.95 30.36
C VAL A 3 3.96 -9.39 29.10
N TYR A 4 4.23 -8.45 28.18
CA TYR A 4 4.94 -8.75 26.93
C TYR A 4 6.43 -9.02 27.16
N LEU A 5 7.04 -8.30 28.09
CA LEU A 5 8.45 -8.48 28.45
C LEU A 5 8.66 -9.82 29.17
N LYS A 6 7.72 -10.23 30.01
CA LYS A 6 7.73 -11.54 30.67
C LYS A 6 7.57 -12.68 29.66
N ALA A 7 6.60 -12.58 28.76
CA ALA A 7 6.39 -13.57 27.70
C ALA A 7 7.60 -13.71 26.77
N LEU A 8 8.30 -12.61 26.49
CA LEU A 8 9.51 -12.62 25.68
C LEU A 8 10.65 -13.39 26.38
N ASN A 9 10.79 -13.22 27.70
CA ASN A 9 11.81 -13.91 28.48
C ASN A 9 11.50 -15.40 28.67
N GLU A 10 10.22 -15.77 28.70
CA GLU A 10 9.77 -17.17 28.73
C GLU A 10 9.94 -17.88 27.38
N ALA A 11 9.96 -17.13 26.27
CA ALA A 11 10.09 -17.68 24.93
C ALA A 11 11.54 -17.80 24.44
N ASP A 12 12.50 -17.18 25.13
CA ASP A 12 13.91 -17.18 24.74
C ASP A 12 14.78 -17.67 25.91
N ASP A 13 14.99 -18.99 25.96
CA ASP A 13 15.73 -19.66 27.04
C ASP A 13 17.23 -19.31 27.09
N GLU A 14 17.75 -18.68 26.04
CA GLU A 14 19.17 -18.31 25.91
C GLU A 14 19.49 -16.92 26.48
N ALA A 15 18.48 -16.06 26.64
CA ALA A 15 18.69 -14.66 27.01
C ALA A 15 18.75 -14.48 28.54
N ASN A 16 19.76 -13.77 29.02
CA ASN A 16 19.91 -13.45 30.45
C ASN A 16 19.21 -12.15 30.84
N THR A 17 18.90 -11.31 29.85
CA THR A 17 18.23 -10.02 30.04
C THR A 17 17.11 -9.81 29.01
N VAL A 18 16.11 -9.01 29.37
CA VAL A 18 14.99 -8.68 28.46
C VAL A 18 15.48 -7.96 27.20
N GLN A 19 16.54 -7.15 27.31
CA GLN A 19 17.16 -6.46 26.18
C GLN A 19 17.83 -7.43 25.21
N GLU A 20 18.47 -8.47 25.74
CA GLU A 20 19.07 -9.55 24.96
C GLU A 20 18.00 -10.37 24.25
N ALA A 21 16.93 -10.75 24.94
CA ALA A 21 15.79 -11.46 24.34
C ALA A 21 15.15 -10.65 23.19
N ALA A 22 15.00 -9.33 23.37
CA ALA A 22 14.49 -8.44 22.33
C ALA A 22 15.44 -8.34 21.13
N SER A 23 16.75 -8.33 21.38
CA SER A 23 17.77 -8.30 20.34
C SER A 23 17.82 -9.61 19.56
N ASN A 24 17.72 -10.74 20.24
CA ASN A 24 17.64 -12.08 19.65
C ASN A 24 16.40 -12.22 18.77
N LEU A 25 15.23 -11.81 19.28
CA LEU A 25 14.00 -11.80 18.49
C LEU A 25 14.15 -10.94 17.23
N GLN A 26 14.75 -9.76 17.36
CA GLN A 26 15.01 -8.88 16.21
C GLN A 26 15.93 -9.55 15.19
N HIS A 27 16.99 -10.26 15.64
CA HIS A 27 17.88 -11.00 14.74
C HIS A 27 17.15 -12.16 14.04
N LYS A 28 16.34 -12.93 14.77
CA LYS A 28 15.51 -14.01 14.21
C LYS A 28 14.60 -13.49 13.10
N PHE A 29 13.92 -12.35 13.30
CA PHE A 29 13.09 -11.75 12.24
C PHE A 29 13.90 -11.29 11.03
N GLN A 30 15.08 -10.70 11.25
CA GLN A 30 15.95 -10.25 10.17
C GLN A 30 16.47 -11.42 9.33
N GLU A 31 16.78 -12.54 9.97
CA GLU A 31 17.22 -13.77 9.31
C GLU A 31 16.09 -14.37 8.47
N LEU A 32 14.90 -14.56 9.05
CA LEU A 32 13.73 -15.08 8.33
C LEU A 32 13.36 -14.24 7.10
N ILE A 33 13.44 -12.91 7.21
CA ILE A 33 13.16 -12.01 6.08
C ILE A 33 14.30 -12.04 5.06
N ALA A 34 15.56 -12.20 5.47
CA ALA A 34 16.69 -12.29 4.56
C ALA A 34 16.71 -13.61 3.78
N ASP A 35 16.27 -14.70 4.40
CA ASP A 35 16.25 -16.04 3.79
C ASP A 35 15.18 -16.15 2.69
N ASP A 36 14.01 -15.51 2.88
CA ASP A 36 12.94 -15.47 1.89
C ASP A 36 13.02 -14.20 1.01
N LYS A 37 13.44 -14.39 -0.23
CA LYS A 37 13.53 -13.32 -1.24
C LYS A 37 12.19 -12.61 -1.51
N GLU A 38 11.06 -13.32 -1.47
CA GLU A 38 9.75 -12.70 -1.68
C GLU A 38 9.34 -11.84 -0.50
N MET A 39 9.58 -12.32 0.72
CA MET A 39 9.31 -11.59 1.94
C MET A 39 10.21 -10.36 2.06
N HIS A 40 11.50 -10.49 1.71
CA HIS A 40 12.43 -9.39 1.59
C HIS A 40 11.94 -8.30 0.61
N ASP A 41 11.53 -8.68 -0.60
CA ASP A 41 11.01 -7.72 -1.60
C ASP A 41 9.74 -7.00 -1.12
N LYS A 42 8.85 -7.70 -0.40
CA LYS A 42 7.67 -7.08 0.25
C LYS A 42 8.08 -6.09 1.34
N ALA A 43 9.02 -6.45 2.21
CA ALA A 43 9.53 -5.58 3.26
C ALA A 43 10.17 -4.31 2.69
N CYS A 44 10.98 -4.44 1.63
CA CYS A 44 11.56 -3.30 0.92
C CYS A 44 10.49 -2.37 0.31
N LYS A 45 9.46 -2.95 -0.33
CA LYS A 45 8.33 -2.18 -0.88
C LYS A 45 7.53 -1.47 0.21
N ALA A 46 7.29 -2.14 1.34
CA ALA A 46 6.62 -1.56 2.50
C ALA A 46 7.40 -0.36 3.02
N PHE A 47 8.71 -0.49 3.23
CA PHE A 47 9.59 0.61 3.63
C PHE A 47 9.50 1.79 2.66
N VAL A 48 9.62 1.56 1.35
CA VAL A 48 9.55 2.64 0.34
C VAL A 48 8.20 3.36 0.37
N SER A 49 7.10 2.62 0.55
CA SER A 49 5.76 3.21 0.65
C SER A 49 5.61 4.07 1.92
N TRP A 50 6.16 3.60 3.04
CA TRP A 50 6.20 4.32 4.30
C TRP A 50 7.07 5.57 4.21
N THR A 51 8.25 5.51 3.58
CA THR A 51 9.10 6.68 3.36
C THR A 51 8.38 7.74 2.53
N LYS A 52 7.66 7.34 1.48
CA LYS A 52 6.85 8.27 0.67
C LYS A 52 5.77 8.92 1.54
N PHE A 53 5.03 8.15 2.32
CA PHE A 53 4.06 8.69 3.28
C PHE A 53 4.71 9.68 4.26
N TYR A 54 5.86 9.32 4.84
CA TYR A 54 6.59 10.18 5.79
C TYR A 54 7.01 11.52 5.18
N THR A 55 7.28 11.58 3.86
CA THR A 55 7.59 12.84 3.18
C THR A 55 6.38 13.74 2.90
N THR A 56 5.15 13.21 3.01
CA THR A 56 3.92 13.94 2.69
C THR A 56 3.40 14.82 3.83
N PHE A 57 4.05 14.82 5.00
CA PHE A 57 3.60 15.62 6.13
C PHE A 57 3.54 17.13 5.80
N PRO A 58 2.48 17.83 6.26
CA PRO A 58 2.31 19.26 6.04
C PRO A 58 3.45 20.05 6.71
N LYS A 59 3.69 21.26 6.20
CA LYS A 59 4.82 22.11 6.65
C LYS A 59 4.79 22.39 8.15
N GLU A 60 3.61 22.49 8.74
CA GLU A 60 3.38 22.71 10.18
C GLU A 60 3.96 21.60 11.06
N LEU A 61 3.95 20.36 10.56
CA LEU A 61 4.43 19.18 11.28
C LEU A 61 5.90 18.83 10.97
N LYS A 62 6.54 19.53 10.02
CA LYS A 62 7.95 19.32 9.66
C LYS A 62 8.96 19.59 10.79
N PRO A 63 8.72 20.49 11.77
CA PRO A 63 9.60 20.63 12.92
C PRO A 63 9.72 19.34 13.73
N ILE A 64 8.64 18.55 13.80
CA ILE A 64 8.58 17.28 14.53
C ILE A 64 9.01 16.13 13.60
N PHE A 65 8.43 16.05 12.40
CA PHE A 65 8.67 14.99 11.42
C PHE A 65 9.62 15.44 10.32
N ASN A 66 10.84 15.82 10.71
CA ASN A 66 11.85 16.23 9.74
C ASN A 66 12.53 14.99 9.11
N VAL A 67 12.29 14.78 7.81
CA VAL A 67 12.90 13.68 7.03
C VAL A 67 14.43 13.76 7.01
N LYS A 68 15.02 14.96 7.05
CA LYS A 68 16.48 15.13 7.00
C LYS A 68 17.16 14.74 8.31
N ASN A 69 16.48 14.94 9.43
CA ASN A 69 17.02 14.62 10.76
C ASN A 69 16.70 13.17 11.17
N ALA A 70 15.77 12.52 10.48
CA ALA A 70 15.38 11.15 10.74
C ALA A 70 16.39 10.16 10.16
N HIS A 71 16.99 9.31 11.01
CA HIS A 71 17.90 8.27 10.55
C HIS A 71 17.12 7.09 9.94
N MET A 72 17.03 7.07 8.61
CA MET A 72 16.27 6.07 7.85
C MET A 72 16.66 4.61 8.15
N GLY A 73 17.89 4.37 8.61
CA GLY A 73 18.34 3.03 9.01
C GLY A 73 17.58 2.46 10.21
N HIS A 74 17.16 3.29 11.18
CA HIS A 74 16.39 2.79 12.32
C HIS A 74 15.00 2.32 11.89
N PHE A 75 14.37 3.06 10.98
CA PHE A 75 13.08 2.67 10.44
C PHE A 75 13.19 1.43 9.57
N ALA A 76 14.25 1.29 8.75
CA ALA A 76 14.49 0.08 7.97
C ALA A 76 14.61 -1.16 8.88
N LYS A 77 15.26 -1.02 10.03
CA LYS A 77 15.36 -2.09 11.04
C LYS A 77 13.98 -2.54 11.56
N SER A 78 13.02 -1.62 11.72
CA SER A 78 11.63 -1.96 12.09
C SER A 78 10.90 -2.81 11.04
N PHE A 79 11.32 -2.76 9.76
CA PHE A 79 10.80 -3.64 8.70
C PHE A 79 11.60 -4.95 8.59
N GLY A 80 12.54 -5.21 9.50
CA GLY A 80 13.39 -6.40 9.48
C GLY A 80 14.47 -6.38 8.39
N LEU A 81 14.72 -5.22 7.77
CA LEU A 81 15.74 -5.09 6.73
C LEU A 81 17.13 -4.94 7.36
N LYS A 82 18.06 -5.80 6.92
CA LYS A 82 19.48 -5.75 7.32
C LYS A 82 20.29 -4.77 6.48
N GLU A 83 19.88 -4.56 5.24
CA GLU A 83 20.57 -3.65 4.32
C GLU A 83 20.27 -2.18 4.60
N GLN A 84 21.19 -1.30 4.21
CA GLN A 84 20.99 0.14 4.30
C GLN A 84 19.95 0.60 3.27
N PRO A 85 19.08 1.58 3.60
CA PRO A 85 18.06 2.10 2.68
C PRO A 85 18.57 2.45 1.27
N THR A 86 19.81 2.94 1.18
CA THR A 86 20.43 3.36 -0.08
C THR A 86 20.63 2.23 -1.09
N SER A 87 20.76 0.97 -0.66
CA SER A 87 21.00 -0.19 -1.54
C SER A 87 19.74 -0.66 -2.27
N PHE A 88 18.60 -0.66 -1.58
CA PHE A 88 17.36 -1.25 -2.09
C PHE A 88 16.34 -0.21 -2.56
N VAL A 89 16.29 0.99 -1.94
CA VAL A 89 15.28 2.01 -2.29
C VAL A 89 15.31 2.35 -3.78
N LYS A 90 16.50 2.41 -4.40
CA LYS A 90 16.63 2.65 -5.85
C LYS A 90 15.91 1.58 -6.68
N LYS A 91 16.06 0.30 -6.33
CA LYS A 91 15.46 -0.84 -7.05
C LYS A 91 13.93 -0.82 -6.96
N HIS A 92 13.38 -0.51 -5.78
CA HIS A 92 11.93 -0.54 -5.55
C HIS A 92 11.20 0.79 -5.83
N THR A 93 11.95 1.87 -6.10
CA THR A 93 11.39 3.18 -6.51
C THR A 93 11.33 3.33 -8.03
N MET A 94 12.05 2.50 -8.78
CA MET A 94 12.07 2.55 -10.24
C MET A 94 10.63 2.44 -10.80
N PRO A 95 10.25 3.31 -11.76
CA PRO A 95 8.99 3.17 -12.47
C PRO A 95 8.93 1.77 -13.08
N LYS A 96 7.78 1.10 -12.98
CA LYS A 96 7.57 -0.16 -13.70
C LYS A 96 7.93 0.09 -15.17
N PRO A 97 8.79 -0.74 -15.79
CA PRO A 97 9.17 -0.54 -17.18
C PRO A 97 7.89 -0.43 -18.01
N ALA A 98 7.87 0.53 -18.93
CA ALA A 98 6.76 0.65 -19.87
C ALA A 98 6.57 -0.72 -20.53
N LEU A 99 5.33 -1.20 -20.55
CA LEU A 99 5.01 -2.42 -21.30
C LEU A 99 5.59 -2.27 -22.71
N PRO A 100 6.25 -3.30 -23.27
CA PRO A 100 6.90 -3.19 -24.56
C PRO A 100 5.88 -2.71 -25.60
N THR A 101 6.08 -1.48 -26.08
CA THR A 101 5.33 -0.88 -27.18
C THR A 101 5.85 -1.47 -28.49
N ASN A 102 5.94 -2.81 -28.58
CA ASN A 102 6.29 -3.42 -29.85
C ASN A 102 5.01 -3.57 -30.66
N ARG A 103 4.89 -2.75 -31.71
CA ARG A 103 3.75 -2.73 -32.65
C ARG A 103 3.65 -4.04 -33.45
N LEU A 104 4.70 -4.87 -33.47
CA LEU A 104 4.74 -6.17 -34.15
C LEU A 104 4.18 -7.36 -33.36
N THR A 105 3.85 -7.21 -32.07
CA THR A 105 2.97 -8.19 -31.37
C THR A 105 1.49 -7.87 -31.66
N TYR A 106 1.20 -7.58 -32.92
CA TYR A 106 -0.14 -7.48 -33.50
C TYR A 106 -0.62 -8.87 -33.92
N THR A 107 -0.50 -9.87 -33.06
CA THR A 107 -1.42 -10.99 -33.11
C THR A 107 -2.68 -10.53 -32.39
N GLU A 108 -3.54 -9.86 -33.16
CA GLU A 108 -4.96 -9.62 -32.87
C GLU A 108 -5.27 -9.26 -31.41
N ARG A 109 -4.79 -8.10 -30.98
CA ARG A 109 -5.34 -7.45 -29.79
C ARG A 109 -6.68 -6.82 -30.19
N ASP A 110 -7.68 -7.68 -30.37
CA ASP A 110 -9.04 -7.32 -30.75
C ASP A 110 -9.51 -6.17 -29.81
N PRO A 111 -9.81 -4.97 -30.34
CA PRO A 111 -10.11 -3.79 -29.53
C PRO A 111 -11.30 -4.02 -28.59
N GLU A 112 -12.20 -4.95 -28.94
CA GLU A 112 -13.27 -5.48 -28.10
C GLU A 112 -12.73 -6.14 -26.83
N LYS A 113 -11.72 -7.02 -26.96
CA LYS A 113 -11.13 -7.78 -25.83
C LYS A 113 -10.42 -6.88 -24.83
N ILE A 114 -9.73 -5.84 -25.29
CA ILE A 114 -9.07 -4.85 -24.42
C ILE A 114 -10.11 -4.00 -23.67
N LYS A 115 -11.18 -3.57 -24.37
CA LYS A 115 -12.29 -2.85 -23.74
C LYS A 115 -12.99 -3.74 -22.71
N LEU A 116 -13.21 -5.02 -23.04
CA LEU A 116 -13.81 -6.02 -22.16
C LEU A 116 -12.94 -6.26 -20.93
N GLU A 117 -11.62 -6.41 -21.08
CA GLU A 117 -10.69 -6.60 -19.97
C GLU A 117 -10.62 -5.35 -19.09
N ARG A 118 -10.56 -4.14 -19.68
CA ARG A 118 -10.65 -2.88 -18.92
C ARG A 118 -11.98 -2.76 -18.17
N LYS A 119 -13.10 -3.17 -18.79
CA LYS A 119 -14.43 -3.17 -18.18
C LYS A 119 -14.49 -4.20 -17.05
N ALA A 120 -13.96 -5.41 -17.25
CA ALA A 120 -13.86 -6.46 -16.24
C ALA A 120 -13.00 -6.03 -15.05
N ARG A 121 -11.83 -5.43 -15.29
CA ARG A 121 -10.99 -4.85 -14.23
C ARG A 121 -11.70 -3.72 -13.48
N LYS A 122 -12.49 -2.90 -14.18
CA LYS A 122 -13.30 -1.85 -13.56
C LYS A 122 -14.45 -2.42 -12.72
N HIS A 123 -14.99 -3.58 -13.09
CA HIS A 123 -15.97 -4.33 -12.30
C HIS A 123 -15.35 -5.08 -11.10
N ARG A 124 -14.06 -5.47 -11.15
CA ARG A 124 -13.36 -6.09 -10.01
C ARG A 124 -13.12 -5.15 -8.84
N PHE A 125 -13.02 -3.84 -9.09
CA PHE A 125 -12.85 -2.80 -8.05
C PHE A 125 -14.09 -1.91 -7.87
N GLY A 126 -15.19 -2.23 -8.56
CA GLY A 126 -16.47 -1.54 -8.42
C GLY A 126 -17.38 -2.34 -7.51
N THR A 127 -17.26 -2.13 -6.19
CA THR A 127 -18.20 -2.68 -5.22
C THR A 127 -19.61 -2.18 -5.53
N THR A 128 -20.53 -3.13 -5.64
CA THR A 128 -21.98 -2.95 -5.72
C THR A 128 -22.49 -2.37 -4.41
N VAL A 129 -22.60 -1.03 -4.35
CA VAL A 129 -23.51 -0.38 -3.40
C VAL A 129 -24.48 0.47 -4.21
N THR A 130 -25.47 -0.22 -4.75
CA THR A 130 -26.83 0.20 -5.14
C THR A 130 -27.24 -0.77 -6.25
N GLY A 131 -28.14 -1.69 -5.92
CA GLY A 131 -28.80 -2.54 -6.91
C GLY A 131 -29.63 -1.67 -7.85
N ALA A 132 -28.99 -1.12 -8.88
CA ALA A 132 -29.67 -0.46 -9.97
C ALA A 132 -29.96 -1.53 -11.03
N VAL A 133 -31.19 -2.05 -10.97
CA VAL A 133 -31.86 -2.71 -12.09
C VAL A 133 -31.60 -1.85 -13.34
N ARG A 134 -30.93 -2.41 -14.34
CA ARG A 134 -30.62 -1.71 -15.59
C ARG A 134 -31.94 -1.43 -16.31
N ASN A 135 -32.47 -0.23 -16.14
CA ASN A 135 -33.63 0.23 -16.88
C ASN A 135 -33.22 0.46 -18.34
N LEU A 136 -33.83 -0.26 -19.29
CA LEU A 136 -33.36 -0.40 -20.68
C LEU A 136 -33.61 0.86 -21.54
N ASN A 137 -34.20 1.91 -20.97
CA ASN A 137 -34.63 3.12 -21.69
C ASN A 137 -33.98 4.40 -21.13
N ARG A 138 -32.64 4.46 -21.07
CA ARG A 138 -31.93 5.71 -20.77
C ARG A 138 -31.45 6.35 -22.07
N PRO A 139 -31.87 7.59 -22.42
CA PRO A 139 -31.33 8.27 -23.59
C PRO A 139 -29.83 8.54 -23.39
N GLU A 140 -29.06 8.39 -24.47
CA GLU A 140 -27.62 8.59 -24.53
C GLU A 140 -27.23 9.94 -23.90
N PRO A 141 -26.31 9.97 -22.91
CA PRO A 141 -25.91 11.23 -22.30
C PRO A 141 -25.11 12.06 -23.31
N ASN A 142 -25.52 13.32 -23.47
CA ASN A 142 -24.89 14.32 -24.34
C ASN A 142 -23.36 14.35 -24.19
N ARG A 143 -22.64 14.36 -25.32
CA ARG A 143 -21.17 14.27 -25.40
C ARG A 143 -20.44 15.33 -24.57
N LEU A 144 -21.07 16.47 -24.29
CA LEU A 144 -20.52 17.54 -23.44
C LEU A 144 -20.25 17.08 -21.99
N ALA A 145 -21.07 16.18 -21.43
CA ALA A 145 -20.87 15.69 -20.07
C ALA A 145 -19.60 14.81 -19.90
N LYS A 146 -19.02 14.32 -21.01
CA LYS A 146 -17.78 13.52 -21.01
C LYS A 146 -16.52 14.39 -20.92
N MET A 147 -16.62 15.70 -21.10
CA MET A 147 -15.47 16.62 -21.14
C MET A 147 -15.19 17.31 -19.80
N ILE A 148 -16.03 17.11 -18.78
CA ILE A 148 -15.78 17.66 -17.45
C ILE A 148 -14.80 16.73 -16.72
N PRO A 149 -13.59 17.17 -16.33
CA PRO A 149 -12.70 16.36 -15.52
C PRO A 149 -13.32 16.23 -14.13
N THR A 150 -13.98 15.10 -13.85
CA THR A 150 -14.43 14.80 -12.50
C THR A 150 -13.20 14.46 -11.67
N SER A 151 -12.67 15.43 -10.92
CA SER A 151 -11.66 15.15 -9.91
C SER A 151 -12.27 14.17 -8.90
N ARG A 152 -11.72 12.96 -8.84
CA ARG A 152 -12.14 11.95 -7.88
C ARG A 152 -11.44 12.30 -6.56
N VAL A 153 -12.13 13.02 -5.67
CA VAL A 153 -11.62 13.27 -4.32
C VAL A 153 -11.57 11.92 -3.60
N LEU A 154 -10.37 11.38 -3.39
CA LEU A 154 -10.12 10.17 -2.62
C LEU A 154 -10.05 10.52 -1.13
N THR A 155 -11.18 10.92 -0.54
CA THR A 155 -11.33 11.13 0.92
C THR A 155 -12.18 10.06 1.58
N ILE A 156 -12.31 8.88 0.96
CA ILE A 156 -12.91 7.73 1.62
C ILE A 156 -11.85 6.66 1.82
N SER A 157 -11.54 6.44 3.10
CA SER A 157 -10.83 5.27 3.60
C SER A 157 -11.51 3.99 3.09
N GLU A 158 -10.71 3.02 2.67
CA GLU A 158 -11.15 1.67 2.26
C GLU A 158 -11.43 0.77 3.48
N PHE A 159 -11.15 1.25 4.69
CA PHE A 159 -11.53 0.57 5.93
C PHE A 159 -12.97 0.93 6.30
N ASP A 160 -13.85 -0.06 6.18
CA ASP A 160 -15.20 -0.07 6.73
C ASP A 160 -15.13 0.09 8.24
N SER A 161 -15.58 1.24 8.76
CA SER A 161 -15.53 1.55 10.19
C SER A 161 -16.52 0.73 11.01
N GLY A 162 -17.28 -0.18 10.41
CA GLY A 162 -18.19 -1.10 11.11
C GLY A 162 -19.33 -0.40 11.85
N LEU A 163 -19.56 0.89 11.59
CA LEU A 163 -20.57 1.71 12.25
C LEU A 163 -21.76 1.93 11.30
N PRO A 164 -23.01 1.71 11.76
CA PRO A 164 -24.18 1.93 10.92
C PRO A 164 -24.34 3.40 10.54
N SER A 165 -24.68 3.66 9.28
CA SER A 165 -24.88 5.02 8.74
C SER A 165 -26.00 5.75 9.49
N SER A 166 -25.74 7.00 9.92
CA SER A 166 -26.76 7.83 10.54
C SER A 166 -27.86 8.21 9.53
N LYS A 167 -29.11 7.84 9.85
CA LYS A 167 -30.28 8.23 9.05
C LYS A 167 -30.47 9.75 9.14
N LYS A 168 -30.22 10.47 8.04
CA LYS A 168 -30.64 11.87 7.92
C LYS A 168 -32.17 11.95 7.82
N ARG A 169 -32.82 12.58 8.80
CA ARG A 169 -34.22 13.01 8.71
C ARG A 169 -34.34 14.11 7.64
N LYS A 170 -35.29 13.96 6.73
CA LYS A 170 -35.69 15.03 5.81
C LYS A 170 -36.55 16.03 6.60
N HIS A 171 -36.24 17.31 6.44
CA HIS A 171 -37.08 18.42 6.87
C HIS A 171 -37.58 19.15 5.63
#